data_AF-A0A8J6JRE8-F1
#
_entry.id   AF-A0A8J6JRE8-F1
#
_cell.length_a   1.000
_cell.length_b   1.000
_cell.length_c   1.000
_cell.angle_alpha   90.00
_cell.angle_beta   90.00
_cell.angle_gamma   90.00
#
_symmetry.space_group_name_H-M   'P 1'
#
loop_
_entity.id
_entity.type
_entity.pdbx_description
1 polymer ?
#
loop_
_entity_poly.entity_id
_entity_poly.type
_entity_poly.pdbx_seq_one_letter_code
_entity_poly.pdbx_strand_id
1 'polypeptide(L)'
;MASQGKVRSVHPATGTARGELFTVRVRLQETGEQFSVSGCSSRMRVGELKEKLELLAGIPTHLQTLAYLDDGDMPNTSTFEFNGIIPGGKLSLSVWPYDDLTDLVKFAATGDLAKLKSVGGTPDSSFSTENSFRLNTKGKKEWLAARSGVALYIAAHRGHLHVIRYLLRNGCDVQFKTHLGNTPLHVAAAMDNYNCVDELLANGAQTQAANKKGYTALDVAGMWGHKKVQRRLFLYQWEERTANVSVKTHLDPSELFAHQKYDSKLKTWWKGSHAKHYMANLIQYPEFKGSHLSAPPKKTQVRKIQKKTKDENGGAQ
;
A
#
# COMPACT_ATOMS: atom_id res chain seq x y z
N MET A 1 12.72 71.93 -6.96
CA MET A 1 13.01 70.99 -8.08
C MET A 1 13.48 69.69 -7.45
N ALA A 2 12.59 68.71 -7.30
CA ALA A 2 12.59 67.45 -8.06
C ALA A 2 13.92 66.67 -7.88
N SER A 3 13.97 65.44 -7.39
CA SER A 3 13.04 64.33 -7.61
C SER A 3 13.25 63.26 -6.52
N GLN A 4 12.13 62.73 -5.99
CA GLN A 4 12.16 61.49 -5.24
C GLN A 4 12.38 60.33 -6.22
N GLY A 5 13.50 59.65 -6.08
CA GLY A 5 13.81 58.41 -6.81
C GLY A 5 12.83 57.32 -6.41
N LYS A 6 11.91 57.01 -7.31
CA LYS A 6 10.96 55.89 -7.23
C LYS A 6 11.74 54.58 -7.10
N VAL A 7 11.78 54.00 -5.89
CA VAL A 7 12.20 52.61 -5.70
C VAL A 7 11.18 51.74 -6.43
N ARG A 8 11.56 51.23 -7.61
CA ARG A 8 10.77 50.22 -8.33
C ARG A 8 10.83 48.95 -7.49
N SER A 9 9.74 48.66 -6.79
CA SER A 9 9.42 47.35 -6.27
C SER A 9 9.41 46.36 -7.44
N VAL A 10 10.43 45.51 -7.52
CA VAL A 10 10.40 44.36 -8.41
C VAL A 10 9.78 43.22 -7.62
N HIS A 11 8.53 42.89 -7.92
CA HIS A 11 7.89 41.56 -7.94
C HIS A 11 6.39 41.75 -8.23
N PRO A 12 5.66 40.79 -8.85
CA PRO A 12 6.07 39.44 -9.24
C PRO A 12 5.81 39.14 -10.74
N ALA A 13 6.71 38.43 -11.42
CA ALA A 13 6.42 37.89 -12.74
C ALA A 13 6.11 36.39 -12.64
N THR A 14 4.93 36.03 -13.15
CA THR A 14 4.32 34.71 -13.35
C THR A 14 3.68 34.06 -12.11
N GLY A 15 2.48 34.52 -11.79
CA GLY A 15 1.49 33.66 -11.15
C GLY A 15 1.08 32.55 -12.11
N THR A 16 1.54 31.32 -11.83
CA THR A 16 0.88 30.10 -12.31
C THR A 16 -0.61 30.19 -12.01
N ALA A 17 -1.47 29.89 -12.98
CA ALA A 17 -2.90 30.15 -12.84
C ALA A 17 -3.44 29.41 -11.61
N ARG A 18 -4.30 30.10 -10.84
CA ARG A 18 -4.91 29.59 -9.60
C ARG A 18 -5.66 28.28 -9.88
N GLY A 19 -5.00 27.14 -9.64
CA GLY A 19 -5.58 25.81 -9.80
C GLY A 19 -4.90 24.90 -10.83
N GLU A 20 -3.82 25.33 -11.50
CA GLU A 20 -3.09 24.46 -12.42
C GLU A 20 -2.43 23.30 -11.68
N LEU A 21 -2.77 22.08 -12.12
CA LEU A 21 -2.12 20.87 -11.68
C LEU A 21 -0.79 20.72 -12.43
N PHE A 22 0.29 20.49 -11.69
CA PHE A 22 1.61 20.27 -12.24
C PHE A 22 2.25 19.00 -11.69
N THR A 23 3.39 18.66 -12.27
CA THR A 23 4.20 17.51 -11.86
C THR A 23 5.46 18.01 -11.18
N VAL A 24 5.82 17.36 -10.07
CA VAL A 24 7.12 17.54 -9.41
C VAL A 24 7.95 16.27 -9.57
N ARG A 25 9.28 16.44 -9.65
CA ARG A 25 10.24 15.33 -9.68
C ARG A 25 10.87 15.20 -8.31
N VAL A 26 10.87 14.01 -7.75
CA VAL A 26 11.43 13.72 -6.44
C VAL A 26 12.57 12.73 -6.62
N ARG A 27 13.75 13.04 -6.11
CA ARG A 27 14.90 12.13 -6.13
C ARG A 27 15.14 11.61 -4.72
N LEU A 28 15.15 10.29 -4.56
CA LEU A 28 15.60 9.66 -3.32
C LEU A 28 17.13 9.69 -3.25
N GLN A 29 17.69 10.32 -2.23
CA GLN A 29 19.13 10.57 -2.13
C GLN A 29 19.93 9.29 -1.89
N GLU A 30 19.38 8.35 -1.12
CA GLU A 30 20.04 7.14 -0.67
C GLU A 30 20.26 6.12 -1.79
N THR A 31 19.32 6.03 -2.73
CA THR A 31 19.34 5.10 -3.86
C THR A 31 19.55 5.79 -5.21
N GLY A 32 19.32 7.10 -5.30
CA GLY A 32 19.37 7.88 -6.53
C GLY A 32 18.12 7.77 -7.40
N GLU A 33 17.11 7.01 -6.99
CA GLU A 33 15.87 6.81 -7.74
C GLU A 33 15.09 8.11 -7.93
N GLN A 34 14.38 8.21 -9.05
CA GLN A 34 13.58 9.39 -9.38
C GLN A 34 12.11 9.00 -9.55
N PHE A 35 11.24 9.77 -8.92
CA PHE A 35 9.79 9.61 -8.93
C PHE A 35 9.16 10.88 -9.52
N SER A 36 8.16 10.69 -10.38
CA SER A 36 7.35 11.80 -10.90
C SER A 36 6.01 11.78 -10.18
N VAL A 37 5.72 12.83 -9.42
CA VAL A 37 4.44 12.99 -8.73
C VAL A 37 3.60 14.00 -9.51
N SER A 38 2.56 13.51 -10.18
CA SER A 38 1.61 14.33 -10.92
C SER A 38 0.41 14.76 -10.05
N GLY A 39 -0.35 15.74 -10.55
CA GLY A 39 -1.53 16.25 -9.84
C GLY A 39 -1.17 17.03 -8.58
N CYS A 40 -0.01 17.70 -8.57
CA CYS A 40 0.37 18.64 -7.53
C CYS A 40 -0.23 20.01 -7.82
N SER A 41 -0.58 20.76 -6.78
CA SER A 41 -1.06 22.14 -6.91
C SER A 41 -0.29 23.03 -5.96
N SER A 42 -0.31 24.34 -6.19
CA SER A 42 0.36 25.32 -5.31
C SER A 42 -0.15 25.27 -3.86
N ARG A 43 -1.40 24.85 -3.65
CA ARG A 43 -2.01 24.72 -2.32
C ARG A 43 -1.78 23.36 -1.65
N MET A 44 -1.21 22.38 -2.36
CA MET A 44 -0.89 21.08 -1.79
C MET A 44 0.03 21.26 -0.58
N ARG A 45 -0.31 20.59 0.53
CA ARG A 45 0.57 20.55 1.69
C ARG A 45 1.72 19.58 1.47
N VAL A 46 2.88 19.89 2.05
CA VAL A 46 4.04 18.99 2.01
C VAL A 46 3.71 17.64 2.64
N GLY A 47 2.88 17.61 3.70
CA GLY A 47 2.40 16.37 4.29
C GLY A 47 1.63 15.48 3.30
N GLU A 48 0.81 16.05 2.43
CA GLU A 48 0.08 15.30 1.39
C GLU A 48 1.03 14.72 0.34
N LEU A 49 2.10 15.44 0.01
CA LEU A 49 3.16 14.92 -0.85
C LEU A 49 3.88 13.75 -0.17
N LYS A 50 4.25 13.88 1.12
CA LYS A 50 4.90 12.79 1.87
C LYS A 50 4.01 11.54 1.92
N GLU A 51 2.70 11.69 2.07
CA GLU A 51 1.76 10.56 2.00
C GLU A 51 1.79 9.84 0.64
N LYS A 52 1.79 10.60 -0.47
CA LYS A 52 1.91 10.03 -1.81
C LYS A 52 3.24 9.31 -2.00
N LEU A 53 4.32 9.88 -1.45
CA LEU A 53 5.66 9.31 -1.54
C LEU A 53 5.84 8.04 -0.71
N GLU A 54 5.05 7.82 0.35
CA GLU A 54 5.16 6.58 1.15
C GLU A 54 4.90 5.34 0.28
N LEU A 55 3.86 5.37 -0.55
CA LEU A 55 3.55 4.27 -1.47
C LEU A 55 4.48 4.24 -2.70
N LEU A 56 4.94 5.40 -3.18
CA LEU A 56 5.81 5.47 -4.37
C LEU A 56 7.26 5.07 -4.07
N ALA A 57 7.85 5.64 -3.03
CA ALA A 57 9.24 5.39 -2.64
C ALA A 57 9.40 4.23 -1.64
N GLY A 58 8.31 3.82 -0.98
CA GLY A 58 8.34 2.75 0.03
C GLY A 58 8.90 3.22 1.38
N ILE A 59 8.98 4.53 1.62
CA ILE A 59 9.56 5.10 2.84
C ILE A 59 8.43 5.63 3.73
N PRO A 60 8.30 5.19 4.99
CA PRO A 60 7.30 5.70 5.91
C PRO A 60 7.36 7.23 6.07
N THR A 61 6.20 7.89 6.08
CA THR A 61 6.07 9.37 6.13
C THR A 61 6.92 10.06 7.22
N HIS A 62 7.04 9.47 8.41
CA HIS A 62 7.79 10.03 9.54
C HIS A 62 9.31 9.98 9.36
N LEU A 63 9.81 9.18 8.43
CA LEU A 63 11.22 9.07 8.11
C LEU A 63 11.61 9.95 6.93
N GLN A 64 10.64 10.55 6.23
CA GLN A 64 10.90 11.35 5.05
C GLN A 64 11.32 12.78 5.41
N THR A 65 12.48 13.20 4.90
CA THR A 65 12.89 14.59 4.79
C THR A 65 12.77 15.05 3.35
N LEU A 66 12.08 16.17 3.13
CA LEU A 66 11.92 16.76 1.80
C LEU A 66 12.59 18.13 1.75
N ALA A 67 13.51 18.30 0.82
CA ALA A 67 14.23 19.54 0.56
C ALA A 67 13.98 20.01 -0.87
N TYR A 68 14.02 21.33 -1.08
CA TYR A 68 13.92 21.97 -2.38
C TYR A 68 15.00 23.07 -2.46
N LEU A 69 15.80 23.09 -3.54
CA LEU A 69 16.87 24.08 -3.76
C LEU A 69 17.81 24.32 -2.56
N ASP A 70 18.16 23.24 -1.85
CA ASP A 70 19.04 23.24 -0.66
C ASP A 70 18.44 23.84 0.63
N ASP A 71 17.13 24.10 0.65
CA ASP A 71 16.42 24.36 1.91
C ASP A 71 16.35 23.10 2.79
N GLY A 72 16.35 23.29 4.11
CA GLY A 72 16.17 22.22 5.09
C GLY A 72 14.80 21.50 4.95
N ASP A 73 14.53 20.50 5.82
CA ASP A 73 13.28 19.74 5.72
C ASP A 73 12.05 20.65 5.75
N MET A 74 11.23 20.54 4.71
CA MET A 74 10.00 21.30 4.58
C MET A 74 8.95 20.77 5.57
N PRO A 75 8.32 21.65 6.39
CA PRO A 75 7.37 21.21 7.40
C PRO A 75 6.09 20.68 6.76
N ASN A 76 5.50 19.64 7.36
CA ASN A 76 4.30 18.99 6.81
C ASN A 76 3.08 19.93 6.64
N THR A 77 3.06 21.03 7.40
CA THR A 77 1.99 22.04 7.40
C THR A 77 2.14 23.10 6.31
N SER A 78 3.34 23.28 5.74
CA SER A 78 3.57 24.29 4.69
C SER A 78 3.02 23.83 3.34
N THR A 79 2.70 24.80 2.49
CA THR A 79 2.17 24.60 1.14
C THR A 79 3.28 24.69 0.10
N PHE A 80 3.03 24.16 -1.10
CA PHE A 80 3.98 24.27 -2.21
C PHE A 80 4.28 25.74 -2.56
N GLU A 81 3.27 26.61 -2.49
CA GLU A 81 3.40 28.06 -2.65
C GLU A 81 4.34 28.67 -1.60
N PHE A 82 4.20 28.29 -0.32
CA PHE A 82 5.05 28.81 0.76
C PHE A 82 6.52 28.42 0.58
N ASN A 83 6.79 27.20 0.12
CA ASN A 83 8.16 26.73 -0.13
C ASN A 83 8.65 27.04 -1.56
N GLY A 84 7.92 27.85 -2.33
CA GLY A 84 8.33 28.25 -3.69
C GLY A 84 8.45 27.10 -4.70
N ILE A 85 7.75 25.97 -4.48
CA ILE A 85 7.80 24.82 -5.38
C ILE A 85 7.06 25.15 -6.67
N ILE A 86 7.79 25.09 -7.79
CA ILE A 86 7.27 25.38 -9.12
C ILE A 86 7.03 24.11 -9.95
N PRO A 87 6.22 24.19 -11.03
CA PRO A 87 6.08 23.12 -12.01
C PRO A 87 7.42 22.57 -12.51
N GLY A 88 7.58 21.25 -12.47
CA GLY A 88 8.80 20.57 -12.90
C GLY A 88 9.96 20.66 -11.90
N GLY A 89 9.75 21.29 -10.74
CA GLY A 89 10.71 21.40 -9.65
C GLY A 89 11.26 20.03 -9.23
N LYS A 90 12.55 20.01 -8.87
CA LYS A 90 13.27 18.82 -8.40
C LYS A 90 13.42 18.88 -6.89
N LEU A 91 12.71 18.01 -6.19
CA LEU A 91 12.81 17.85 -4.75
C LEU A 91 13.77 16.73 -4.43
N SER A 92 14.49 16.89 -3.33
CA SER A 92 15.31 15.87 -2.71
C SER A 92 14.50 15.20 -1.59
N LEU A 93 14.29 13.89 -1.71
CA LEU A 93 13.80 13.05 -0.63
C LEU A 93 14.98 12.36 0.00
N SER A 94 15.10 12.47 1.31
CA SER A 94 16.06 11.70 2.11
C SER A 94 15.36 11.05 3.29
N VAL A 95 16.06 10.12 3.93
CA VAL A 95 15.69 9.51 5.18
C VAL A 95 16.33 10.32 6.30
N TRP A 96 15.57 10.65 7.34
CA TRP A 96 16.12 11.26 8.55
C TRP A 96 17.37 10.48 9.02
N PRO A 97 18.54 11.15 9.19
CA PRO A 97 19.84 10.50 9.43
C PRO A 97 20.00 9.97 10.86
N TYR A 98 18.96 9.33 11.40
CA TYR A 98 18.94 8.80 12.75
C TYR A 98 19.58 7.41 12.80
N ASP A 99 20.64 7.23 13.60
CA ASP A 99 21.23 5.95 14.01
C ASP A 99 21.35 4.87 12.92
N ASP A 100 22.11 5.09 11.84
CA ASP A 100 22.30 4.14 10.73
C ASP A 100 20.99 3.68 10.06
N LEU A 101 19.88 4.40 10.27
CA LEU A 101 18.61 4.08 9.63
C LEU A 101 18.68 4.36 8.13
N THR A 102 19.44 5.36 7.72
CA THR A 102 19.73 5.65 6.30
C THR A 102 20.38 4.44 5.62
N ASP A 103 21.39 3.85 6.23
CA ASP A 103 22.06 2.65 5.72
C ASP A 103 21.14 1.43 5.75
N LEU A 104 20.37 1.25 6.83
CA LEU A 104 19.36 0.20 6.91
C LEU A 104 18.35 0.30 5.77
N VAL A 105 17.79 1.49 5.54
CA VAL A 105 16.82 1.76 4.47
C VAL A 105 17.45 1.50 3.11
N LYS A 106 18.67 1.97 2.89
CA LYS A 106 19.42 1.76 1.65
C LYS A 106 19.65 0.27 1.37
N PHE A 107 20.09 -0.50 2.37
CA PHE A 107 20.35 -1.93 2.22
C PHE A 107 19.06 -2.74 2.08
N ALA A 108 18.01 -2.38 2.82
CA ALA A 108 16.68 -2.97 2.65
C ALA A 108 16.09 -2.67 1.27
N ALA A 109 16.28 -1.45 0.74
CA ALA A 109 15.78 -1.05 -0.58
C ALA A 109 16.54 -1.72 -1.73
N THR A 110 17.85 -1.92 -1.57
CA THR A 110 18.71 -2.60 -2.57
C THR A 110 18.65 -4.12 -2.48
N GLY A 111 18.18 -4.66 -1.35
CA GLY A 111 18.13 -6.10 -1.10
C GLY A 111 19.48 -6.70 -0.69
N ASP A 112 20.47 -5.88 -0.31
CA ASP A 112 21.80 -6.34 0.11
C ASP A 112 21.74 -6.92 1.53
N LEU A 113 21.48 -8.22 1.61
CA LEU A 113 21.33 -8.93 2.88
C LEU A 113 22.63 -8.94 3.71
N ALA A 114 23.80 -8.95 3.08
CA ALA A 114 25.07 -8.99 3.80
C ALA A 114 25.29 -7.70 4.59
N LYS A 115 25.05 -6.55 3.95
CA LYS A 115 25.16 -5.25 4.60
C LYS A 115 24.00 -4.96 5.55
N LEU A 116 22.80 -5.47 5.26
CA LEU A 116 21.67 -5.36 6.19
C LEU A 116 21.97 -6.04 7.53
N LYS A 117 22.72 -7.16 7.51
CA LYS A 117 23.17 -7.84 8.73
C LYS A 117 24.18 -7.01 9.52
N SER A 118 25.10 -6.32 8.86
CA SER A 118 26.10 -5.50 9.57
C SER A 118 25.47 -4.29 10.29
N VAL A 119 24.36 -3.77 9.79
CA VAL A 119 23.64 -2.60 10.36
C VAL A 119 22.57 -3.01 11.40
N GLY A 120 22.43 -4.30 11.70
CA GLY A 120 21.54 -4.77 12.76
C GLY A 120 20.06 -4.51 12.48
N GLY A 121 19.55 -5.00 11.34
CA GLY A 121 18.13 -4.93 10.98
C GLY A 121 17.19 -5.87 11.75
N THR A 122 17.66 -6.50 12.83
CA THR A 122 16.91 -7.49 13.61
C THR A 122 16.54 -6.95 14.99
N PRO A 123 15.46 -7.45 15.63
CA PRO A 123 15.09 -7.08 17.00
C PRO A 123 16.05 -7.64 18.07
N ASP A 124 17.19 -8.21 17.69
CA ASP A 124 18.19 -8.74 18.60
C ASP A 124 18.78 -7.63 19.50
N SER A 125 18.57 -7.81 20.80
CA SER A 125 19.07 -6.91 21.85
C SER A 125 20.59 -6.79 21.92
N SER A 126 21.32 -7.75 21.34
CA SER A 126 22.79 -7.76 21.30
C SER A 126 23.35 -6.60 20.46
N PHE A 127 22.59 -6.13 19.47
CA PHE A 127 23.01 -5.02 18.62
C PHE A 127 22.98 -3.70 19.40
N SER A 128 24.02 -2.89 19.24
CA SER A 128 24.12 -1.56 19.85
C SER A 128 24.87 -0.60 18.93
N THR A 129 24.31 0.59 18.77
CA THR A 129 24.96 1.76 18.19
C THR A 129 25.28 2.78 19.27
N GLU A 130 26.11 3.77 18.98
CA GLU A 130 26.50 4.84 19.91
C GLU A 130 25.30 5.56 20.53
N ASN A 131 24.27 5.84 19.74
CA ASN A 131 23.06 6.51 20.20
C ASN A 131 22.07 5.56 20.90
N SER A 132 22.11 4.25 20.61
CA SER A 132 21.27 3.26 21.31
C SER A 132 21.56 3.18 22.81
N PHE A 133 22.77 3.54 23.25
CA PHE A 133 23.16 3.59 24.67
C PHE A 133 22.41 4.67 25.46
N ARG A 134 21.90 5.72 24.78
CA ARG A 134 21.16 6.80 25.42
C ARG A 134 19.72 6.41 25.73
N LEU A 135 19.23 5.32 25.15
CA LEU A 135 17.89 4.81 25.39
C LEU A 135 17.87 3.94 26.64
N ASN A 136 16.77 4.00 27.40
CA ASN A 136 16.52 3.01 28.44
C ASN A 136 16.26 1.63 27.81
N THR A 137 16.25 0.57 28.63
CA THR A 137 16.08 -0.82 28.15
C THR A 137 14.79 -1.04 27.33
N LYS A 138 13.68 -0.42 27.76
CA LYS A 138 12.40 -0.47 27.04
C LYS A 138 12.46 0.26 25.70
N GLY A 139 12.99 1.47 25.69
CA GLY A 139 13.15 2.32 24.52
C GLY A 139 14.10 1.71 23.50
N LYS A 140 15.18 1.05 23.94
CA LYS A 140 16.07 0.30 23.06
C LYS A 140 15.32 -0.83 22.34
N LYS A 141 14.49 -1.58 23.07
CA LYS A 141 13.67 -2.66 22.48
C LYS A 141 12.66 -2.13 21.47
N GLU A 142 11.93 -1.06 21.81
CA GLU A 142 10.96 -0.43 20.91
C GLU A 142 11.63 0.15 19.66
N TRP A 143 12.79 0.79 19.82
CA TRP A 143 13.59 1.31 18.71
C TRP A 143 14.09 0.21 17.77
N LEU A 144 14.64 -0.90 18.30
CA LEU A 144 15.06 -2.06 17.49
C LEU A 144 13.87 -2.69 16.75
N ALA A 145 12.73 -2.84 17.42
CA ALA A 145 11.51 -3.35 16.81
C ALA A 145 11.05 -2.45 15.66
N ALA A 146 11.03 -1.12 15.86
CA ALA A 146 10.66 -0.15 14.83
C ALA A 146 11.60 -0.22 13.62
N ARG A 147 12.93 -0.32 13.83
CA ARG A 147 13.91 -0.48 12.74
C ARG A 147 13.66 -1.73 11.92
N SER A 148 13.51 -2.87 12.59
CA SER A 148 13.25 -4.14 11.91
C SER A 148 11.94 -4.10 11.10
N GLY A 149 10.89 -3.50 11.67
CA GLY A 149 9.61 -3.30 10.99
C GLY A 149 9.70 -2.38 9.77
N VAL A 150 10.47 -1.29 9.86
CA VAL A 150 10.74 -0.40 8.72
C VAL A 150 11.49 -1.14 7.61
N ALA A 151 12.52 -1.93 7.96
CA ALA A 151 13.26 -2.74 6.99
C ALA A 151 12.34 -3.76 6.29
N LEU A 152 11.44 -4.41 7.05
CA LEU A 152 10.45 -5.34 6.51
C LEU A 152 9.48 -4.65 5.55
N TYR A 153 9.00 -3.46 5.92
CA TYR A 153 8.11 -2.65 5.09
C TYR A 153 8.75 -2.30 3.74
N ILE A 154 10.01 -1.84 3.75
CA ILE A 154 10.74 -1.49 2.52
C ILE A 154 11.04 -2.73 1.67
N ALA A 155 11.49 -3.83 2.29
CA ALA A 155 11.73 -5.08 1.57
C ALA A 155 10.45 -5.61 0.90
N ALA A 156 9.30 -5.48 1.56
CA ALA A 156 7.99 -5.83 1.01
C ALA A 156 7.55 -4.90 -0.14
N HIS A 157 7.85 -3.61 -0.06
CA HIS A 157 7.64 -2.66 -1.16
C HIS A 157 8.48 -3.01 -2.38
N ARG A 158 9.76 -3.36 -2.18
CA ARG A 158 10.72 -3.63 -3.27
C ARG A 158 10.74 -5.07 -3.77
N GLY A 159 10.01 -5.98 -3.12
CA GLY A 159 9.90 -7.37 -3.55
C GLY A 159 11.08 -8.25 -3.15
N HIS A 160 11.88 -7.83 -2.16
CA HIS A 160 13.09 -8.54 -1.73
C HIS A 160 12.77 -9.70 -0.80
N LEU A 161 12.25 -10.79 -1.37
CA LEU A 161 11.79 -11.97 -0.65
C LEU A 161 12.83 -12.56 0.32
N HIS A 162 14.10 -12.62 -0.07
CA HIS A 162 15.18 -13.16 0.77
C HIS A 162 15.44 -12.29 2.01
N VAL A 163 15.29 -10.97 1.90
CA VAL A 163 15.37 -10.05 3.05
C VAL A 163 14.17 -10.25 3.96
N ILE A 164 12.96 -10.34 3.41
CA ILE A 164 11.73 -10.60 4.18
C ILE A 164 11.87 -11.89 5.00
N ARG A 165 12.28 -13.00 4.35
CA ARG A 165 12.52 -14.29 5.01
C ARG A 165 13.52 -14.18 6.16
N TYR A 166 14.61 -13.45 5.94
CA TYR A 166 15.61 -13.24 6.98
C TYR A 166 15.03 -12.46 8.16
N LEU A 167 14.34 -11.34 7.92
CA LEU A 167 13.78 -10.50 8.98
C LEU A 167 12.73 -11.25 9.80
N LEU A 168 11.81 -11.97 9.16
CA LEU A 168 10.75 -12.72 9.83
C LEU A 168 11.31 -13.88 10.68
N ARG A 169 12.31 -14.62 10.16
CA ARG A 169 13.00 -15.68 10.92
C ARG A 169 13.70 -15.17 12.18
N ASN A 170 14.10 -13.89 12.19
CA ASN A 170 14.73 -13.25 13.34
C ASN A 170 13.73 -12.53 14.26
N GLY A 171 12.43 -12.85 14.16
CA GLY A 171 11.41 -12.34 15.08
C GLY A 171 10.94 -10.91 14.78
N CYS A 172 11.17 -10.40 13.57
CA CYS A 172 10.57 -9.13 13.15
C CYS A 172 9.04 -9.21 13.19
N ASP A 173 8.39 -8.15 13.66
CA ASP A 173 6.94 -8.07 13.70
C ASP A 173 6.36 -7.91 12.28
N VAL A 174 5.63 -8.93 11.83
CA VAL A 174 4.92 -8.92 10.53
C VAL A 174 3.78 -7.89 10.50
N GLN A 175 3.28 -7.49 11.67
CA GLN A 175 2.16 -6.57 11.86
C GLN A 175 2.58 -5.11 12.01
N PHE A 176 3.84 -4.78 11.71
CA PHE A 176 4.34 -3.41 11.72
C PHE A 176 3.41 -2.47 10.93
N LYS A 177 3.15 -1.29 11.49
CA LYS A 177 2.29 -0.26 10.89
C LYS A 177 3.04 1.05 10.76
N THR A 178 2.95 1.67 9.57
CA THR A 178 3.41 3.04 9.37
C THR A 178 2.47 4.04 10.05
N HIS A 179 2.84 5.32 10.05
CA HIS A 179 1.97 6.39 10.53
C HIS A 179 0.68 6.52 9.72
N LEU A 180 0.61 5.99 8.50
CA LEU A 180 -0.63 5.92 7.72
C LEU A 180 -1.43 4.63 7.98
N GLY A 181 -0.94 3.76 8.87
CA GLY A 181 -1.54 2.47 9.17
C GLY A 181 -1.27 1.41 8.11
N ASN A 182 -0.37 1.65 7.15
CA ASN A 182 -0.01 0.66 6.14
C ASN A 182 0.89 -0.41 6.77
N THR A 183 0.61 -1.67 6.46
CA THR A 183 1.45 -2.82 6.87
C THR A 183 2.34 -3.29 5.72
N PRO A 184 3.36 -4.14 5.97
CA PRO A 184 4.12 -4.80 4.90
C PRO A 184 3.22 -5.49 3.87
N LEU A 185 2.08 -6.04 4.29
CA LEU A 185 1.11 -6.67 3.38
C LEU A 185 0.43 -5.66 2.45
N HIS A 186 0.08 -4.46 2.93
CA HIS A 186 -0.51 -3.41 2.09
C HIS A 186 0.44 -2.99 0.96
N VAL A 187 1.72 -2.82 1.30
CA VAL A 187 2.70 -2.31 0.36
C VAL A 187 3.17 -3.38 -0.63
N ALA A 188 3.33 -4.64 -0.18
CA ALA A 188 3.53 -5.76 -1.09
C ALA A 188 2.36 -5.92 -2.07
N ALA A 189 1.13 -5.67 -1.59
CA ALA A 189 -0.07 -5.70 -2.43
C ALA A 189 -0.15 -4.55 -3.43
N ALA A 190 0.30 -3.35 -3.06
CA ALA A 190 0.36 -2.19 -3.97
C ALA A 190 1.37 -2.38 -5.11
N MET A 191 2.45 -3.13 -4.87
CA MET A 191 3.58 -3.30 -5.79
C MET A 191 3.52 -4.61 -6.61
N ASP A 192 2.41 -5.36 -6.55
CA ASP A 192 2.23 -6.68 -7.20
C ASP A 192 3.29 -7.74 -6.81
N ASN A 193 3.84 -7.63 -5.60
CA ASN A 193 4.88 -8.54 -5.11
C ASN A 193 4.28 -9.86 -4.57
N TYR A 194 3.74 -10.68 -5.47
CA TYR A 194 3.02 -11.92 -5.15
C TYR A 194 3.77 -12.83 -4.16
N ASN A 195 5.05 -13.14 -4.43
CA ASN A 195 5.83 -14.02 -3.56
C ASN A 195 6.03 -13.43 -2.15
N CYS A 196 6.12 -12.11 -2.04
CA CYS A 196 6.25 -11.44 -0.75
C CYS A 196 4.92 -11.46 0.01
N VAL A 197 3.79 -11.30 -0.70
CA VAL A 197 2.46 -11.48 -0.12
C VAL A 197 2.32 -12.88 0.47
N ASP A 198 2.67 -13.92 -0.29
CA ASP A 198 2.62 -15.31 0.19
C ASP A 198 3.47 -15.53 1.44
N GLU A 199 4.70 -15.04 1.45
CA GLU A 199 5.59 -15.18 2.59
C GLU A 199 5.07 -14.44 3.83
N LEU A 200 4.54 -13.22 3.66
CA LEU A 200 3.96 -12.45 4.75
C LEU A 200 2.72 -13.16 5.33
N LEU A 201 1.84 -13.68 4.47
CA LEU A 201 0.66 -14.45 4.90
C LEU A 201 1.05 -15.71 5.66
N ALA A 202 2.04 -16.46 5.15
CA ALA A 202 2.55 -17.66 5.82
C ALA A 202 3.12 -17.39 7.22
N ASN A 203 3.55 -16.15 7.48
CA ASN A 203 4.05 -15.69 8.78
C ASN A 203 2.98 -14.97 9.62
N GLY A 204 1.69 -15.09 9.27
CA GLY A 204 0.58 -14.57 10.08
C GLY A 204 0.20 -13.12 9.81
N ALA A 205 0.51 -12.58 8.63
CA ALA A 205 0.08 -11.24 8.26
C ALA A 205 -1.45 -11.12 8.24
N GLN A 206 -2.00 -10.15 8.99
CA GLN A 206 -3.45 -9.95 9.06
C GLN A 206 -3.98 -9.33 7.77
N THR A 207 -4.79 -10.09 7.04
CA THR A 207 -5.41 -9.66 5.78
C THR A 207 -6.51 -8.60 5.96
N GLN A 208 -7.14 -8.56 7.14
CA GLN A 208 -8.23 -7.62 7.48
C GLN A 208 -7.73 -6.33 8.15
N ALA A 209 -6.42 -6.18 8.33
CA ALA A 209 -5.88 -4.93 8.86
C ALA A 209 -6.19 -3.79 7.87
N ALA A 210 -6.91 -2.77 8.34
CA ALA A 210 -7.19 -1.57 7.56
C ALA A 210 -6.20 -0.46 7.90
N ASN A 211 -5.76 0.28 6.88
CA ASN A 211 -4.99 1.51 7.07
C ASN A 211 -5.87 2.67 7.56
N LYS A 212 -5.30 3.84 7.81
CA LYS A 212 -6.05 5.02 8.31
C LYS A 212 -7.14 5.52 7.36
N LYS A 213 -7.09 5.14 6.07
CA LYS A 213 -8.11 5.46 5.07
C LYS A 213 -9.20 4.37 4.98
N GLY A 214 -9.10 3.33 5.81
CA GLY A 214 -10.05 2.21 5.84
C GLY A 214 -9.80 1.15 4.76
N TYR A 215 -8.70 1.22 4.02
CA TYR A 215 -8.38 0.26 2.98
C TYR A 215 -7.60 -0.92 3.56
N THR A 216 -8.01 -2.13 3.19
CA THR A 216 -7.27 -3.38 3.44
C THR A 216 -6.23 -3.64 2.34
N ALA A 217 -5.34 -4.62 2.55
CA ALA A 217 -4.42 -5.06 1.49
C ALA A 217 -5.16 -5.55 0.22
N LEU A 218 -6.34 -6.14 0.37
CA LEU A 218 -7.18 -6.56 -0.75
C LEU A 218 -7.70 -5.36 -1.55
N ASP A 219 -8.18 -4.32 -0.86
CA ASP A 219 -8.65 -3.08 -1.50
C ASP A 219 -7.52 -2.37 -2.24
N VAL A 220 -6.33 -2.34 -1.63
CA VAL A 220 -5.13 -1.78 -2.26
C VAL A 220 -4.80 -2.54 -3.54
N ALA A 221 -4.72 -3.87 -3.51
CA ALA A 221 -4.48 -4.66 -4.72
C ALA A 221 -5.54 -4.38 -5.81
N GLY A 222 -6.81 -4.20 -5.41
CA GLY A 222 -7.90 -3.83 -6.32
C GLY A 222 -7.72 -2.46 -6.98
N MET A 223 -7.44 -1.42 -6.18
CA MET A 223 -7.25 -0.04 -6.66
C MET A 223 -6.14 0.06 -7.72
N TRP A 224 -5.07 -0.72 -7.57
CA TRP A 224 -3.96 -0.76 -8.52
C TRP A 224 -4.15 -1.77 -9.67
N GLY A 225 -5.21 -2.58 -9.64
CA GLY A 225 -5.54 -3.56 -10.68
C GLY A 225 -4.73 -4.86 -10.62
N HIS A 226 -4.10 -5.16 -9.49
CA HIS A 226 -3.21 -6.31 -9.28
C HIS A 226 -3.99 -7.60 -9.01
N LYS A 227 -4.62 -8.12 -10.06
CA LYS A 227 -5.57 -9.25 -10.02
C LYS A 227 -4.98 -10.51 -9.39
N LYS A 228 -3.69 -10.80 -9.60
CA LYS A 228 -3.04 -12.02 -9.07
C LYS A 228 -2.95 -11.98 -7.55
N VAL A 229 -2.40 -10.88 -7.01
CA VAL A 229 -2.31 -10.66 -5.57
C VAL A 229 -3.69 -10.57 -4.93
N GLN A 230 -4.61 -9.84 -5.56
CA GLN A 230 -5.99 -9.70 -5.07
C GLN A 230 -6.67 -11.07 -4.91
N ARG A 231 -6.53 -11.96 -5.91
CA ARG A 231 -7.05 -13.34 -5.84
C ARG A 231 -6.42 -14.13 -4.69
N ARG A 232 -5.11 -13.98 -4.46
CA ARG A 232 -4.41 -14.72 -3.42
C ARG A 232 -4.81 -14.28 -2.01
N LEU A 233 -4.91 -12.98 -1.76
CA LEU A 233 -5.38 -12.43 -0.49
C LEU A 233 -6.81 -12.92 -0.18
N PHE A 234 -7.66 -12.92 -1.19
CA PHE A 234 -9.03 -13.41 -1.09
C PHE A 234 -9.11 -14.92 -0.80
N LEU A 235 -8.25 -15.73 -1.45
CA LEU A 235 -8.14 -17.16 -1.16
C LEU A 235 -7.70 -17.43 0.27
N TYR A 236 -6.65 -16.74 0.73
CA TYR A 236 -6.15 -16.90 2.09
C TYR A 236 -7.23 -16.56 3.13
N GLN A 237 -7.96 -15.46 2.93
CA GLN A 237 -9.11 -15.09 3.79
C GLN A 237 -10.20 -16.18 3.80
N TRP A 238 -10.43 -16.82 2.65
CA TRP A 238 -11.40 -17.91 2.57
C TRP A 238 -10.93 -19.16 3.30
N GLU A 239 -9.66 -19.55 3.12
CA GLU A 239 -9.03 -20.68 3.83
C GLU A 239 -9.10 -20.49 5.34
N GLU A 240 -8.79 -19.29 5.84
CA GLU A 240 -8.92 -18.95 7.26
C GLU A 240 -10.37 -19.06 7.76
N ARG A 241 -11.36 -18.68 6.94
CA ARG A 241 -12.78 -18.78 7.31
C ARG A 241 -13.28 -20.23 7.30
N THR A 242 -12.90 -21.03 6.31
CA THR A 242 -13.34 -22.43 6.22
C THR A 242 -12.70 -23.31 7.28
N ALA A 243 -11.45 -23.04 7.65
CA ALA A 243 -10.83 -23.69 8.81
C ALA A 243 -11.65 -23.48 10.10
N ASN A 244 -12.32 -22.33 10.22
CA ASN A 244 -13.16 -21.97 11.37
C ASN A 244 -14.62 -22.45 11.27
N VAL A 245 -15.01 -23.05 10.14
CA VAL A 245 -16.39 -23.47 9.86
C VAL A 245 -16.42 -24.98 9.63
N SER A 246 -16.98 -25.74 10.57
CA SER A 246 -17.16 -27.20 10.51
C SER A 246 -18.18 -27.62 9.44
N VAL A 247 -17.90 -27.36 8.17
CA VAL A 247 -18.77 -27.77 7.06
C VAL A 247 -18.06 -28.85 6.26
N LYS A 248 -18.73 -30.00 6.14
CA LYS A 248 -18.35 -31.21 5.37
C LYS A 248 -18.15 -30.98 3.86
N THR A 249 -18.03 -29.75 3.40
CA THR A 249 -17.80 -29.43 1.99
C THR A 249 -16.30 -29.45 1.71
N HIS A 250 -15.81 -30.63 1.30
CA HIS A 250 -14.57 -30.78 0.56
C HIS A 250 -14.69 -30.01 -0.76
N LEU A 251 -14.39 -28.71 -0.75
CA LEU A 251 -14.06 -27.96 -1.96
C LEU A 251 -12.57 -27.65 -1.87
N ASP A 252 -11.79 -28.31 -2.70
CA ASP A 252 -10.35 -28.05 -2.78
C ASP A 252 -10.13 -26.62 -3.31
N PRO A 253 -9.41 -25.74 -2.58
CA PRO A 253 -9.08 -24.38 -3.05
C PRO A 253 -8.40 -24.38 -4.43
N SER A 254 -7.73 -25.48 -4.81
CA SER A 254 -7.16 -25.72 -6.14
C SER A 254 -8.22 -25.71 -7.25
N GLU A 255 -9.41 -26.27 -7.00
CA GLU A 255 -10.49 -26.36 -7.98
C GLU A 255 -11.19 -25.01 -8.20
N LEU A 256 -11.15 -24.13 -7.20
CA LEU A 256 -11.70 -22.79 -7.27
C LEU A 256 -10.96 -21.93 -8.31
N PHE A 257 -9.72 -22.27 -8.65
CA PHE A 257 -8.90 -21.54 -9.62
C PHE A 257 -7.98 -22.40 -10.51
N ALA A 258 -8.27 -23.69 -10.72
CA ALA A 258 -7.61 -24.51 -11.76
C ALA A 258 -7.69 -23.87 -13.18
N HIS A 259 -8.52 -22.84 -13.33
CA HIS A 259 -8.70 -21.99 -14.51
C HIS A 259 -7.75 -20.77 -14.56
N GLN A 260 -6.75 -20.66 -13.67
CA GLN A 260 -5.66 -19.67 -13.75
C GLN A 260 -4.97 -19.64 -15.12
N LYS A 261 -5.02 -20.73 -15.90
CA LYS A 261 -4.51 -20.79 -17.28
C LYS A 261 -5.41 -20.13 -18.34
N TYR A 262 -6.67 -19.84 -18.06
CA TYR A 262 -7.62 -19.32 -19.06
C TYR A 262 -8.65 -18.36 -18.43
N ASP A 263 -8.36 -17.05 -18.48
CA ASP A 263 -9.26 -15.97 -18.02
C ASP A 263 -10.67 -16.03 -18.70
N SER A 264 -10.81 -16.73 -19.83
CA SER A 264 -12.09 -16.99 -20.50
C SER A 264 -13.07 -17.86 -19.70
N LYS A 265 -12.57 -18.77 -18.85
CA LYS A 265 -13.41 -19.67 -18.02
C LYS A 265 -13.91 -19.02 -16.73
N LEU A 266 -13.37 -17.86 -16.36
CA LEU A 266 -13.83 -17.12 -15.18
C LEU A 266 -15.32 -16.75 -15.32
N LYS A 267 -15.74 -16.21 -16.47
CA LYS A 267 -17.16 -15.89 -16.78
C LYS A 267 -18.11 -17.07 -16.64
N THR A 268 -17.64 -18.30 -16.91
CA THR A 268 -18.46 -19.52 -16.81
C THR A 268 -18.56 -20.04 -15.38
N TRP A 269 -17.51 -19.87 -14.57
CA TRP A 269 -17.51 -20.26 -13.16
C TRP A 269 -18.54 -19.47 -12.34
N TRP A 270 -18.68 -18.16 -12.61
CA TRP A 270 -19.70 -17.28 -12.01
C TRP A 270 -21.15 -17.72 -12.23
N LYS A 271 -21.39 -18.64 -13.17
CA LYS A 271 -22.73 -19.18 -13.47
C LYS A 271 -23.04 -20.47 -12.70
N GLY A 272 -22.03 -21.11 -12.09
CA GLY A 272 -22.13 -22.39 -11.38
C GLY A 272 -22.87 -22.32 -10.04
N SER A 273 -23.33 -23.48 -9.55
CA SER A 273 -24.03 -23.65 -8.26
C SER A 273 -23.12 -23.37 -7.06
N HIS A 274 -21.85 -23.77 -7.13
CA HIS A 274 -20.85 -23.53 -6.10
C HIS A 274 -20.54 -22.04 -5.91
N ALA A 275 -20.32 -21.29 -7.00
CA ALA A 275 -20.12 -19.84 -6.95
C ALA A 275 -21.36 -19.08 -6.40
N LYS A 276 -22.57 -19.60 -6.61
CA LYS A 276 -23.81 -19.03 -6.03
C LYS A 276 -23.92 -19.31 -4.53
N HIS A 277 -23.61 -20.53 -4.09
CA HIS A 277 -23.62 -20.87 -2.67
C HIS A 277 -22.54 -20.08 -1.91
N TYR A 278 -21.37 -19.92 -2.55
CA TYR A 278 -20.24 -19.09 -2.13
C TYR A 278 -20.62 -17.62 -1.94
N MET A 279 -21.28 -17.01 -2.93
CA MET A 279 -21.67 -15.60 -2.93
C MET A 279 -22.89 -15.28 -2.05
N ALA A 280 -23.79 -16.24 -1.84
CA ALA A 280 -25.04 -16.00 -1.12
C ALA A 280 -24.90 -16.15 0.40
N ASN A 281 -23.99 -17.01 0.88
CA ASN A 281 -23.95 -17.41 2.28
C ASN A 281 -22.64 -17.05 3.03
N LEU A 282 -21.53 -16.80 2.34
CA LEU A 282 -20.20 -16.66 2.98
C LEU A 282 -19.53 -15.29 2.82
N ILE A 283 -19.89 -14.50 1.80
CA ILE A 283 -19.33 -13.18 1.54
C ILE A 283 -20.38 -12.12 1.84
N GLN A 284 -20.06 -11.18 2.72
CA GLN A 284 -20.94 -10.03 2.98
C GLN A 284 -20.80 -8.98 1.87
N TYR A 285 -21.89 -8.29 1.53
CA TYR A 285 -21.96 -7.28 0.46
C TYR A 285 -20.85 -6.19 0.47
N PRO A 286 -20.27 -5.74 1.61
CA PRO A 286 -19.19 -4.74 1.61
C PRO A 286 -17.88 -5.22 0.97
N GLU A 287 -17.52 -6.50 1.11
CA GLU A 287 -16.24 -7.09 0.64
C GLU A 287 -16.14 -7.11 -0.89
N PHE A 288 -17.31 -7.05 -1.54
CA PHE A 288 -17.45 -7.07 -2.98
C PHE A 288 -16.87 -5.82 -3.65
N LYS A 289 -17.01 -4.65 -3.01
CA LYS A 289 -16.71 -3.34 -3.59
C LYS A 289 -15.20 -3.14 -3.88
N GLY A 290 -14.33 -3.83 -3.16
CA GLY A 290 -12.86 -3.78 -3.33
C GLY A 290 -12.27 -4.90 -4.20
N SER A 291 -13.05 -5.93 -4.51
CA SER A 291 -12.58 -7.09 -5.30
C SER A 291 -12.63 -6.87 -6.82
N HIS A 292 -13.32 -5.82 -7.30
CA HIS A 292 -13.65 -5.61 -8.72
C HIS A 292 -14.31 -6.82 -9.42
N LEU A 293 -14.80 -7.81 -8.66
CA LEU A 293 -15.56 -8.95 -9.17
C LEU A 293 -17.00 -8.51 -9.43
N SER A 294 -17.77 -9.26 -10.24
CA SER A 294 -19.19 -8.99 -10.54
C SER A 294 -20.08 -9.97 -9.77
N ALA A 295 -21.10 -9.51 -9.05
CA ALA A 295 -21.91 -10.36 -8.20
C ALA A 295 -22.78 -11.21 -9.13
N PRO A 296 -23.01 -12.50 -8.81
CA PRO A 296 -23.99 -13.25 -9.56
C PRO A 296 -25.33 -12.51 -9.45
N PRO A 297 -26.09 -12.39 -10.55
CA PRO A 297 -27.37 -11.71 -10.52
C PRO A 297 -28.24 -12.36 -9.44
N LYS A 298 -28.79 -11.54 -8.53
CA LYS A 298 -29.77 -12.02 -7.54
C LYS A 298 -30.83 -12.79 -8.33
N LYS A 299 -31.15 -14.02 -7.91
CA LYS A 299 -32.36 -14.70 -8.38
C LYS A 299 -33.56 -13.93 -7.80
N THR A 300 -33.89 -12.79 -8.39
CA THR A 300 -35.15 -12.09 -8.17
C THR A 300 -36.24 -13.04 -8.65
N GLN A 301 -36.96 -13.69 -7.74
CA GLN A 301 -38.21 -14.44 -7.94
C GLN A 301 -38.67 -14.69 -9.41
N VAL A 302 -37.90 -15.40 -10.24
CA VAL A 302 -38.29 -15.75 -11.63
C VAL A 302 -39.28 -16.93 -11.63
N ARG A 303 -40.21 -16.96 -10.67
CA ARG A 303 -41.29 -17.95 -10.59
C ARG A 303 -42.69 -17.32 -10.68
N LYS A 304 -42.81 -16.04 -11.06
CA LYS A 304 -44.13 -15.40 -11.26
C LYS A 304 -44.51 -15.08 -12.71
N ILE A 305 -43.66 -15.34 -13.71
CA ILE A 305 -43.99 -15.00 -15.12
C ILE A 305 -44.31 -16.22 -16.00
N GLN A 306 -43.94 -17.45 -15.60
CA GLN A 306 -44.29 -18.66 -16.38
C GLN A 306 -45.62 -19.32 -15.99
N LYS A 307 -46.38 -18.74 -15.06
CA LYS A 307 -47.73 -19.23 -14.68
C LYS A 307 -48.87 -18.42 -15.29
N LYS A 308 -48.61 -17.32 -16.01
CA LYS A 308 -49.66 -16.47 -16.60
C LYS A 308 -49.88 -16.67 -18.10
N THR A 309 -49.11 -17.52 -18.77
CA THR A 309 -49.27 -17.82 -20.21
C THR A 309 -49.82 -19.22 -20.50
N LYS A 310 -50.25 -19.98 -19.48
CA LYS A 310 -50.96 -21.25 -19.65
C LYS A 310 -52.46 -21.20 -19.35
N ASP A 311 -52.96 -20.09 -18.80
CA ASP A 311 -54.37 -19.97 -18.39
C ASP A 311 -55.21 -19.07 -19.32
N GLU A 312 -54.66 -18.55 -20.44
CA GLU A 312 -55.39 -17.69 -21.40
C GLU A 312 -55.73 -18.36 -22.74
N ASN A 313 -55.46 -19.68 -22.90
CA ASN A 313 -55.85 -20.45 -24.11
C ASN A 313 -56.91 -21.53 -23.86
N GLY A 314 -57.75 -21.34 -22.84
CA GLY A 314 -58.88 -22.22 -22.56
C GLY A 314 -60.12 -21.41 -22.20
N GLY A 315 -60.92 -21.02 -23.20
CA GLY A 315 -62.27 -20.51 -22.97
C GLY A 315 -62.74 -19.44 -23.94
N ALA A 316 -63.08 -19.82 -25.17
CA ALA A 316 -64.22 -19.26 -25.90
C ALA A 316 -64.64 -20.25 -26.98
N GLN A 317 -65.94 -20.53 -26.98
CA GLN A 317 -66.70 -21.30 -27.96
C GLN A 317 -66.63 -20.68 -29.36
#